data_AF-A0A7Y5A1D9-F1
#
_entry.id   AF-A0A7Y5A1D9-F1
#
_cell.length_a   1.000
_cell.length_b   1.000
_cell.length_c   1.000
_cell.angle_alpha   90.00
_cell.angle_beta   90.00
_cell.angle_gamma   90.00
#
_symmetry.space_group_name_H-M   'P 1'
#
loop_
_entity.id
_entity.type
_entity.pdbx_description
1 polymer ?
#
loop_
_entity_poly.entity_id
_entity_poly.type
_entity_poly.pdbx_seq_one_letter_code
_entity_poly.pdbx_strand_id
1 'polypeptide(L)'
;MPDEKKRLTQRVYIFGALIFILTAWFSVGYNQFDEHFQVIEFAGLKLGLTEKANLPWEYDCMMRPALQPLVVFSFYKTISVIGVTNPFLIAFFIRLLSAALTFLSIHMVIKLYAPEIQHRKIYFAFILLSFFMWFIPYNSVRFSSENIAGRVFLIGLAWFFLRKENKMADYFFTGLLLGISFITRFQVAFMIIGFAAWLVVIRKAGFRNFMAFGSGIIVVSAIGVLIDRWYYGEWVLTTWNYFLQNILLGKASGFGTSPWWYY
;
A
#
# COMPACT_ATOMS: atom_id res chain seq x y z
N MET A 1 28.27 12.29 -20.22
CA MET A 1 27.20 12.64 -19.23
C MET A 1 26.13 11.56 -19.05
N PRO A 2 25.56 10.94 -20.11
CA PRO A 2 24.52 9.91 -19.96
C PRO A 2 24.99 8.66 -19.20
N ASP A 3 26.20 8.16 -19.50
CA ASP A 3 26.76 6.97 -18.86
C ASP A 3 27.05 7.16 -17.37
N GLU A 4 27.42 8.38 -16.98
CA GLU A 4 27.66 8.72 -15.58
C GLU A 4 26.36 8.76 -14.77
N LYS A 5 25.30 9.40 -15.30
CA LYS A 5 23.95 9.37 -14.69
C LYS A 5 23.45 7.92 -14.53
N LYS A 6 23.65 7.08 -15.54
CA LYS A 6 23.28 5.66 -15.51
C LYS A 6 24.04 4.88 -14.44
N ARG A 7 25.38 4.99 -14.41
CA ARG A 7 26.23 4.30 -13.42
C ARG A 7 25.90 4.72 -12.00
N LEU A 8 25.69 6.01 -11.74
CA LEU A 8 25.29 6.48 -10.41
C LEU A 8 23.93 5.92 -10.00
N THR A 9 22.94 5.99 -10.89
CA THR A 9 21.59 5.48 -10.61
C THR A 9 21.65 4.00 -10.26
N GLN A 10 22.42 3.21 -11.00
CA GLN A 10 22.64 1.78 -10.69
C GLN A 10 23.26 1.58 -9.30
N ARG A 11 24.28 2.36 -8.93
CA ARG A 11 24.89 2.27 -7.60
C ARG A 11 23.91 2.62 -6.48
N VAL A 12 23.12 3.69 -6.65
CA VAL A 12 22.10 4.08 -5.68
C VAL A 12 21.02 3.00 -5.57
N TYR A 13 20.60 2.39 -6.67
CA TYR A 13 19.61 1.31 -6.67
C TYR A 13 20.12 0.08 -5.92
N ILE A 14 21.36 -0.35 -6.19
CA ILE A 14 21.97 -1.49 -5.49
C ILE A 14 22.08 -1.18 -4.00
N PHE A 15 22.60 -0.01 -3.65
CA PHE A 15 22.74 0.39 -2.24
C PHE A 15 21.38 0.52 -1.55
N GLY A 16 20.38 1.08 -2.22
CA GLY A 16 19.01 1.19 -1.73
C GLY A 16 18.37 -0.17 -1.48
N ALA A 17 18.53 -1.11 -2.40
CA ALA A 17 18.05 -2.48 -2.22
C ALA A 17 18.72 -3.17 -1.03
N LEU A 18 20.04 -3.04 -0.89
CA LEU A 18 20.78 -3.59 0.25
C LEU A 18 20.29 -2.98 1.58
N ILE A 19 20.14 -1.65 1.64
CA ILE A 19 19.62 -0.97 2.82
C ILE A 19 18.20 -1.44 3.16
N PHE A 20 17.32 -1.62 2.17
CA PHE A 20 15.97 -2.12 2.41
C PHE A 20 15.96 -3.57 2.90
N ILE A 21 16.83 -4.44 2.39
CA ILE A 21 16.97 -5.83 2.88
C ILE A 21 17.48 -5.84 4.32
N LEU A 22 18.52 -5.07 4.62
CA LEU A 22 19.05 -4.93 5.98
C LEU A 22 17.99 -4.37 6.93
N THR A 23 17.28 -3.32 6.52
CA THR A 23 16.19 -2.74 7.31
C THR A 23 15.06 -3.74 7.51
N ALA A 24 14.73 -4.52 6.47
CA ALA A 24 13.73 -5.57 6.57
C ALA A 24 14.13 -6.64 7.58
N TRP A 25 15.42 -6.90 7.79
CA TRP A 25 15.88 -7.81 8.84
C TRP A 25 15.76 -7.18 10.23
N PHE A 26 16.36 -6.01 10.43
CA PHE A 26 16.52 -5.38 11.75
C PHE A 26 15.27 -4.68 12.29
N SER A 27 14.30 -4.32 11.44
CA SER A 27 13.08 -3.59 11.84
C SER A 27 12.04 -4.51 12.51
N VAL A 28 12.45 -5.21 13.56
CA VAL A 28 11.62 -6.18 14.32
C VAL A 28 10.52 -5.43 15.08
N GLY A 29 9.39 -6.09 15.30
CA GLY A 29 8.20 -5.46 15.89
C GLY A 29 7.40 -4.66 14.86
N TYR A 30 6.52 -3.77 15.35
CA TYR A 30 5.65 -2.93 14.54
C TYR A 30 5.81 -1.46 14.92
N ASN A 31 5.56 -0.56 13.98
CA ASN A 31 5.53 0.87 14.25
C ASN A 31 4.10 1.34 14.51
N GLN A 32 3.19 0.92 13.63
CA GLN A 32 1.77 1.21 13.76
C GLN A 32 1.05 -0.05 14.28
N PHE A 33 0.08 0.16 15.16
CA PHE A 33 -0.71 -0.92 15.75
C PHE A 33 -1.48 -1.72 14.69
N ASP A 34 -1.83 -1.12 13.55
CA ASP A 34 -2.52 -1.80 12.46
C ASP A 34 -1.68 -2.93 11.84
N GLU A 35 -0.36 -2.74 11.71
CA GLU A 35 0.57 -3.74 11.16
C GLU A 35 0.47 -5.08 11.91
N HIS A 36 0.38 -5.01 13.24
CA HIS A 36 0.36 -6.20 14.06
C HIS A 36 -1.08 -6.67 14.34
N PHE A 37 -1.87 -5.83 15.00
CA PHE A 37 -3.18 -6.23 15.52
C PHE A 37 -4.27 -6.35 14.46
N GLN A 38 -4.14 -5.66 13.33
CA GLN A 38 -5.18 -5.61 12.29
C GLN A 38 -4.81 -6.36 11.01
N VAL A 39 -3.53 -6.70 10.86
CA VAL A 39 -3.02 -7.45 9.71
C VAL A 39 -2.47 -8.80 10.12
N ILE A 40 -1.43 -8.85 10.96
CA ILE A 40 -0.78 -10.11 11.36
C ILE A 40 -1.69 -10.96 12.25
N GLU A 41 -2.24 -10.40 13.33
CA GLU A 41 -3.13 -11.13 14.24
C GLU A 41 -4.43 -11.53 13.55
N PHE A 42 -4.96 -10.69 12.65
CA PHE A 42 -6.11 -11.05 11.83
C PHE A 42 -5.81 -12.29 10.97
N ALA A 43 -4.64 -12.35 10.33
CA ALA A 43 -4.22 -13.55 9.62
C ALA A 43 -4.00 -14.74 10.58
N GLY A 44 -3.42 -14.48 11.74
CA GLY A 44 -3.21 -15.44 12.82
C GLY A 44 -4.50 -16.12 13.27
N LEU A 45 -5.61 -15.38 13.36
CA LEU A 45 -6.90 -15.93 13.74
C LEU A 45 -7.37 -16.97 12.70
N LYS A 46 -7.22 -16.67 11.41
CA LYS A 46 -7.54 -17.64 10.34
C LYS A 46 -6.59 -18.81 10.25
N LEU A 47 -5.36 -18.64 10.74
CA LEU A 47 -4.38 -19.72 10.84
C LEU A 47 -4.57 -20.58 12.10
N GLY A 48 -5.42 -20.17 13.05
CA GLY A 48 -5.57 -20.83 14.35
C GLY A 48 -4.40 -20.57 15.31
N LEU A 49 -3.66 -19.48 15.12
CA LEU A 49 -2.49 -19.10 15.92
C LEU A 49 -2.82 -18.14 17.06
N THR A 50 -3.99 -17.50 17.01
CA THR A 50 -4.48 -16.57 18.03
C THR A 50 -5.98 -16.76 18.24
N GLU A 51 -6.49 -16.26 19.35
CA GLU A 51 -7.91 -16.34 19.69
C GLU A 51 -8.63 -15.03 19.39
N LYS A 52 -9.95 -15.10 19.17
CA LYS A 52 -10.76 -13.90 18.92
C LYS A 52 -10.67 -12.86 20.04
N ALA A 53 -10.48 -13.30 21.28
CA ALA A 53 -10.36 -12.43 22.45
C ALA A 53 -9.11 -11.52 22.42
N ASN A 54 -8.09 -11.87 21.62
CA ASN A 54 -6.87 -11.08 21.47
C ASN A 54 -6.98 -10.04 20.35
N LEU A 55 -8.06 -10.08 19.55
CA LEU A 55 -8.26 -9.13 18.46
C LEU A 55 -8.85 -7.81 18.99
N PRO A 56 -8.51 -6.69 18.32
CA PRO A 56 -9.06 -5.40 18.69
C PRO A 56 -10.54 -5.29 18.30
N TRP A 57 -11.24 -4.36 18.94
CA TRP A 57 -12.68 -4.13 18.79
C TRP A 57 -13.16 -3.92 17.34
N GLU A 58 -12.27 -3.51 16.42
CA GLU A 58 -12.61 -3.39 15.00
C GLU A 58 -12.94 -4.72 14.32
N TYR A 59 -12.46 -5.84 14.88
CA TYR A 59 -12.82 -7.18 14.42
C TYR A 59 -14.32 -7.44 14.62
N ASP A 60 -14.83 -7.15 15.82
CA ASP A 60 -16.26 -7.35 16.15
C ASP A 60 -17.16 -6.45 15.32
N CYS A 61 -16.67 -5.27 14.94
CA CYS A 61 -17.38 -4.35 14.04
C CYS A 61 -17.26 -4.75 12.56
N MET A 62 -16.46 -5.77 12.23
CA MET A 62 -16.18 -6.24 10.87
C MET A 62 -15.90 -5.08 9.90
N MET A 63 -15.05 -4.15 10.33
CA MET A 63 -14.81 -2.89 9.61
C MET A 63 -13.43 -2.84 8.95
N ARG A 64 -12.57 -3.81 9.22
CA ARG A 64 -11.22 -3.89 8.63
C ARG A 64 -11.26 -4.73 7.36
N PRO A 65 -10.73 -4.23 6.24
CA PRO A 65 -10.66 -5.01 5.01
C PRO A 65 -9.66 -6.17 5.15
N ALA A 66 -10.01 -7.34 4.63
CA ALA A 66 -9.25 -8.56 4.83
C ALA A 66 -8.18 -8.82 3.74
N LEU A 67 -7.93 -7.88 2.81
CA LEU A 67 -6.93 -8.04 1.76
C LEU A 67 -5.51 -8.26 2.32
N GLN A 68 -5.05 -7.40 3.24
CA GLN A 68 -3.71 -7.57 3.83
C GLN A 68 -3.61 -8.83 4.71
N PRO A 69 -4.59 -9.15 5.58
CA PRO A 69 -4.64 -10.44 6.26
C PRO A 69 -4.58 -11.64 5.30
N LEU A 70 -5.26 -11.60 4.15
CA LEU A 70 -5.20 -12.66 3.14
C LEU A 70 -3.79 -12.82 2.57
N VAL A 71 -3.06 -11.73 2.32
CA VAL A 71 -1.67 -11.79 1.86
C VAL A 71 -0.80 -12.50 2.89
N VAL A 72 -0.90 -12.12 4.17
CA VAL A 72 -0.12 -12.76 5.26
C VAL A 72 -0.51 -14.23 5.41
N PHE A 73 -1.81 -14.55 5.40
CA PHE A 73 -2.33 -15.91 5.47
C PHE A 73 -1.78 -16.80 4.34
N SER A 74 -1.88 -16.31 3.09
CA SER A 74 -1.45 -17.06 1.90
C SER A 74 0.07 -17.28 1.93
N PHE A 75 0.81 -16.26 2.34
CA PHE A 75 2.25 -16.32 2.47
C PHE A 75 2.69 -17.31 3.55
N TYR A 76 2.08 -17.26 4.73
CA TYR A 76 2.29 -18.23 5.81
C TYR A 76 2.06 -19.65 5.31
N LYS A 77 0.90 -19.92 4.68
CA LYS A 77 0.56 -21.26 4.19
C LYS A 77 1.59 -21.75 3.19
N THR A 78 2.02 -20.91 2.24
CA THR A 78 2.99 -21.30 1.21
C THR A 78 4.35 -21.65 1.83
N ILE A 79 4.85 -20.84 2.76
CA ILE A 79 6.15 -21.05 3.41
C ILE A 79 6.09 -22.18 4.45
N SER A 80 4.94 -22.43 5.07
CA SER A 80 4.78 -23.55 6.00
C SER A 80 4.91 -24.92 5.32
N VAL A 81 4.63 -25.01 4.01
CA VAL A 81 4.82 -26.26 3.22
C VAL A 81 6.28 -26.70 3.19
N ILE A 82 7.22 -25.74 3.20
CA ILE A 82 8.66 -26.00 3.23
C ILE A 82 9.22 -26.08 4.67
N GLY A 83 8.35 -26.19 5.68
CA GLY A 83 8.73 -26.39 7.08
C GLY A 83 9.11 -25.13 7.85
N VAL A 84 8.96 -23.94 7.26
CA VAL A 84 9.26 -22.67 7.94
C VAL A 84 7.99 -22.14 8.62
N THR A 85 7.97 -22.20 9.95
CA THR A 85 6.84 -21.75 10.78
C THR A 85 7.20 -20.63 11.75
N ASN A 86 8.47 -20.22 11.79
CA ASN A 86 8.96 -19.18 12.69
C ASN A 86 8.29 -17.82 12.36
N PRO A 87 7.52 -17.23 13.30
CA PRO A 87 6.80 -15.96 13.08
C PRO A 87 7.72 -14.80 12.69
N PHE A 88 8.95 -14.75 13.21
CA PHE A 88 9.92 -13.70 12.87
C PHE A 88 10.39 -13.79 11.42
N LEU A 89 10.55 -15.01 10.88
CA LEU A 89 10.91 -15.22 9.49
C LEU A 89 9.76 -14.84 8.57
N ILE A 90 8.53 -15.22 8.92
CA ILE A 90 7.34 -14.81 8.15
C ILE A 90 7.22 -13.28 8.13
N ALA A 91 7.33 -12.62 9.28
CA ALA A 91 7.32 -11.16 9.37
C ALA A 91 8.48 -10.52 8.60
N PHE A 92 9.67 -11.13 8.59
CA PHE A 92 10.80 -10.68 7.76
C PHE A 92 10.46 -10.71 6.26
N PHE A 93 9.88 -11.81 5.77
CA PHE A 93 9.53 -11.90 4.36
C PHE A 93 8.37 -10.96 3.97
N ILE A 94 7.39 -10.75 4.85
CA ILE A 94 6.35 -9.72 4.63
C ILE A 94 6.98 -8.33 4.56
N ARG A 95 7.97 -8.04 5.41
CA ARG A 95 8.77 -6.80 5.33
C ARG A 95 9.55 -6.70 4.01
N LEU A 96 10.10 -7.81 3.49
CA LEU A 96 10.74 -7.84 2.17
C LEU A 96 9.76 -7.57 1.02
N LEU A 97 8.54 -8.14 1.08
CA LEU A 97 7.50 -7.86 0.09
C LEU A 97 7.12 -6.38 0.09
N SER A 98 6.98 -5.80 1.28
CA SER A 98 6.77 -4.38 1.51
C SER A 98 7.87 -3.52 0.89
N ALA A 99 9.14 -3.89 1.12
CA ALA A 99 10.32 -3.23 0.55
C ALA A 99 10.37 -3.34 -0.97
N ALA A 100 10.06 -4.50 -1.55
CA ALA A 100 10.02 -4.69 -2.99
C ALA A 100 8.96 -3.77 -3.64
N LEU A 101 7.78 -3.65 -3.02
CA LEU A 101 6.74 -2.73 -3.48
C LEU A 101 7.20 -1.27 -3.38
N THR A 102 7.88 -0.89 -2.30
CA THR A 102 8.46 0.45 -2.16
C THR A 102 9.49 0.72 -3.25
N PHE A 103 10.40 -0.23 -3.49
CA PHE A 103 11.42 -0.12 -4.52
C PHE A 103 10.80 0.06 -5.90
N LEU A 104 9.75 -0.70 -6.23
CA LEU A 104 8.99 -0.55 -7.47
C LEU A 104 8.36 0.84 -7.58
N SER A 105 7.71 1.34 -6.52
CA SER A 105 7.11 2.69 -6.53
C SER A 105 8.16 3.78 -6.76
N ILE A 106 9.30 3.70 -6.08
CA ILE A 106 10.41 4.64 -6.26
C ILE A 106 10.96 4.56 -7.67
N HIS A 107 11.17 3.35 -8.19
CA HIS A 107 11.66 3.14 -9.55
C HIS A 107 10.74 3.81 -10.59
N MET A 108 9.42 3.64 -10.44
CA MET A 108 8.45 4.23 -11.37
C MET A 108 8.43 5.76 -11.28
N VAL A 109 8.50 6.33 -10.07
CA VAL A 109 8.60 7.79 -9.86
C VAL A 109 9.88 8.34 -10.47
N ILE A 110 11.02 7.65 -10.26
CA ILE A 110 12.30 8.02 -10.88
C ILE A 110 12.20 7.97 -12.40
N LYS A 111 11.62 6.91 -12.97
CA LYS A 111 11.45 6.77 -14.42
C LYS A 111 10.58 7.89 -15.00
N LEU A 112 9.59 8.35 -14.23
CA LEU A 112 8.68 9.42 -14.63
C LEU A 112 9.37 10.79 -14.65
N TYR A 113 10.00 11.18 -13.53
CA TYR A 113 10.47 12.56 -13.36
C TYR A 113 11.96 12.77 -13.64
N ALA A 114 12.81 11.76 -13.50
CA ALA A 114 14.25 11.93 -13.68
C ALA A 114 14.65 12.42 -15.09
N PRO A 115 13.95 12.07 -16.20
CA PRO A 115 14.23 12.64 -17.51
C PRO A 115 14.02 14.15 -17.61
N GLU A 116 13.13 14.73 -16.80
CA GLU A 116 12.83 16.17 -16.79
C GLU A 116 13.92 16.98 -16.08
N ILE A 117 14.76 16.33 -15.25
CA ILE A 117 15.79 17.00 -14.46
C ILE A 117 17.09 17.14 -15.26
N GLN A 118 17.27 18.31 -15.84
CA GLN A 118 18.49 18.67 -16.59
C GLN A 118 19.70 18.85 -15.66
N HIS A 119 19.54 19.62 -14.58
CA HIS A 119 20.64 20.01 -13.70
C HIS A 119 21.21 18.82 -12.91
N ARG A 120 22.50 18.55 -13.08
CA ARG A 120 23.19 17.36 -12.56
C ARG A 120 23.06 17.18 -11.04
N LYS A 121 23.31 18.24 -10.26
CA LYS A 121 23.23 18.17 -8.79
C LYS A 121 21.82 17.86 -8.30
N ILE A 122 20.80 18.42 -8.98
CA ILE A 122 19.39 18.20 -8.63
C ILE A 122 18.99 16.77 -8.99
N TYR A 123 19.43 16.27 -10.15
CA TYR A 123 19.21 14.87 -10.54
C TYR A 123 19.80 13.91 -9.51
N PHE A 124 21.03 14.16 -9.05
CA PHE A 124 21.65 13.32 -8.01
C PHE A 124 20.94 13.41 -6.67
N ALA A 125 20.60 14.62 -6.22
CA ALA A 125 19.84 14.81 -4.99
C ALA A 125 18.48 14.09 -5.06
N PHE A 126 17.77 14.19 -6.19
CA PHE A 126 16.49 13.53 -6.42
C PHE A 126 16.61 12.01 -6.29
N ILE A 127 17.57 11.38 -6.99
CA ILE A 127 17.77 9.92 -6.92
C ILE A 127 18.18 9.48 -5.51
N LEU A 128 19.09 10.22 -4.85
CA LEU A 128 19.56 9.89 -3.51
C LEU A 128 18.43 10.01 -2.48
N LEU A 129 17.71 11.13 -2.47
CA LEU A 129 16.62 11.40 -1.53
C LEU A 129 15.43 10.47 -1.75
N SER A 130 15.21 9.97 -2.98
CA SER A 130 14.15 8.99 -3.25
C SER A 130 14.33 7.68 -2.48
N PHE A 131 15.57 7.29 -2.15
CA PHE A 131 15.87 6.07 -1.37
C PHE A 131 16.27 6.35 0.08
N PHE A 132 16.92 7.49 0.34
CA PHE A 132 17.64 7.73 1.60
C PHE A 132 17.20 8.98 2.35
N MET A 133 16.05 9.57 2.01
CA MET A 133 15.43 10.52 2.93
C MET A 133 15.18 9.83 4.28
N TRP A 134 15.36 10.54 5.39
CA TRP A 134 15.55 9.96 6.72
C TRP A 134 14.51 8.91 7.15
N PHE A 135 13.24 9.07 6.76
CA PHE A 135 12.17 8.12 7.10
C PHE A 135 11.97 7.00 6.07
N ILE A 136 12.51 7.12 4.85
CA ILE A 136 12.24 6.16 3.75
C ILE A 136 12.80 4.77 4.08
N PRO A 137 14.06 4.58 4.50
CA PRO A 137 14.57 3.26 4.84
C PRO A 137 13.73 2.55 5.90
N TYR A 138 13.31 3.28 6.93
CA TYR A 138 12.50 2.71 8.00
C TYR A 138 11.08 2.38 7.55
N ASN A 139 10.41 3.30 6.86
CA ASN A 139 9.04 3.11 6.41
C ASN A 139 8.94 2.05 5.30
N SER A 140 9.93 1.95 4.41
CA SER A 140 9.88 1.13 3.18
C SER A 140 9.55 -0.34 3.42
N VAL A 141 9.89 -0.87 4.59
CA VAL A 141 9.67 -2.27 4.98
C VAL A 141 8.37 -2.48 5.77
N ARG A 142 7.77 -1.42 6.32
CA ARG A 142 6.57 -1.50 7.18
C ARG A 142 5.34 -1.84 6.35
N PHE A 143 4.67 -2.93 6.68
CA PHE A 143 3.52 -3.48 5.93
C PHE A 143 2.19 -2.95 6.49
N SER A 144 2.14 -1.66 6.80
CA SER A 144 0.92 -1.00 7.31
C SER A 144 -0.06 -0.71 6.18
N SER A 145 -1.33 -0.52 6.54
CA SER A 145 -2.38 -0.16 5.59
C SER A 145 -2.05 1.15 4.86
N GLU A 146 -1.49 2.13 5.57
CA GLU A 146 -1.06 3.43 5.03
C GLU A 146 -0.01 3.27 3.96
N ASN A 147 1.03 2.52 4.27
CA ASN A 147 2.19 2.35 3.42
C ASN A 147 1.86 1.58 2.16
N ILE A 148 1.16 0.45 2.29
CA ILE A 148 0.78 -0.37 1.14
C ILE A 148 -0.20 0.39 0.25
N ALA A 149 -1.23 1.03 0.82
CA ALA A 149 -2.16 1.83 0.04
C ALA A 149 -1.44 2.97 -0.70
N GLY A 150 -0.60 3.74 -0.01
CA GLY A 150 0.15 4.85 -0.60
C GLY A 150 1.05 4.40 -1.75
N ARG A 151 1.77 3.28 -1.61
CA ARG A 151 2.66 2.75 -2.66
C ARG A 151 1.89 2.28 -3.88
N VAL A 152 0.81 1.52 -3.69
CA VAL A 152 -0.03 1.05 -4.80
C VAL A 152 -0.68 2.25 -5.52
N PHE A 153 -1.10 3.27 -4.78
CA PHE A 153 -1.61 4.52 -5.35
C PHE A 153 -0.55 5.22 -6.23
N LEU A 154 0.67 5.38 -5.71
CA LEU A 154 1.79 5.97 -6.46
C LEU A 154 2.14 5.16 -7.72
N ILE A 155 2.13 3.83 -7.63
CA ILE A 155 2.32 2.93 -8.78
C ILE A 155 1.21 3.17 -9.82
N GLY A 156 -0.04 3.30 -9.39
CA GLY A 156 -1.19 3.59 -10.27
C GLY A 156 -1.07 4.93 -11.00
N LEU A 157 -0.66 5.97 -10.30
CA LEU A 157 -0.40 7.27 -10.91
C LEU A 157 0.80 7.23 -11.85
N ALA A 158 1.92 6.67 -11.42
CA ALA A 158 3.11 6.57 -12.24
C ALA A 158 2.85 5.73 -13.49
N TRP A 159 2.08 4.65 -13.40
CA TRP A 159 1.62 3.88 -14.56
C TRP A 159 0.87 4.75 -15.56
N PHE A 160 -0.05 5.58 -15.08
CA PHE A 160 -0.83 6.48 -15.93
C PHE A 160 0.06 7.51 -16.64
N PHE A 161 0.93 8.20 -15.90
CA PHE A 161 1.74 9.31 -16.40
C PHE A 161 2.98 8.89 -17.20
N LEU A 162 3.50 7.68 -17.01
CA LEU A 162 4.62 7.15 -17.81
C LEU A 162 4.26 6.98 -19.29
N ARG A 163 2.98 7.04 -19.65
CA ARG A 163 2.49 6.92 -21.01
C ARG A 163 2.18 8.28 -21.58
N LYS A 164 2.67 8.53 -22.81
CA LYS A 164 2.35 9.75 -23.56
C LYS A 164 0.85 9.83 -23.87
N GLU A 165 0.29 8.71 -24.30
CA GLU A 165 -1.13 8.54 -24.58
C GLU A 165 -1.68 7.35 -23.80
N ASN A 166 -2.85 7.52 -23.20
CA ASN A 166 -3.52 6.48 -22.43
C ASN A 166 -4.66 5.88 -23.24
N LYS A 167 -4.61 4.56 -23.46
CA LYS A 167 -5.71 3.78 -24.00
C LYS A 167 -6.71 3.45 -22.90
N MET A 168 -7.92 3.03 -23.26
CA MET A 168 -8.96 2.60 -22.31
C MET A 168 -8.45 1.57 -21.28
N ALA A 169 -7.58 0.64 -21.71
CA ALA A 169 -6.96 -0.35 -20.83
C ALA A 169 -6.06 0.28 -19.75
N ASP A 170 -5.41 1.41 -20.04
CA ASP A 170 -4.58 2.12 -19.06
C ASP A 170 -5.43 2.78 -17.98
N TYR A 171 -6.58 3.37 -18.35
CA TYR A 171 -7.56 3.88 -17.40
C TYR A 171 -8.10 2.77 -16.51
N PHE A 172 -8.49 1.63 -17.11
CA PHE A 172 -8.95 0.47 -16.36
C PHE A 172 -7.89 -0.05 -15.38
N PHE A 173 -6.65 -0.22 -15.84
CA PHE A 173 -5.56 -0.72 -14.98
C PHE A 173 -5.18 0.27 -13.87
N THR A 174 -5.18 1.57 -14.15
CA THR A 174 -5.04 2.60 -13.10
C THR A 174 -6.20 2.51 -12.11
N GLY A 175 -7.43 2.28 -12.58
CA GLY A 175 -8.60 2.02 -11.73
C GLY A 175 -8.43 0.79 -10.83
N LEU A 176 -7.89 -0.32 -11.36
CA LEU A 176 -7.59 -1.52 -10.56
C LEU A 176 -6.59 -1.18 -9.44
N LEU A 177 -5.47 -0.54 -9.76
CA LEU A 177 -4.45 -0.19 -8.75
C LEU A 177 -5.01 0.76 -7.68
N LEU A 178 -5.76 1.78 -8.09
CA LEU A 178 -6.39 2.71 -7.15
C LEU A 178 -7.47 2.01 -6.32
N GLY A 179 -8.20 1.05 -6.90
CA GLY A 179 -9.12 0.18 -6.17
C GLY A 179 -8.42 -0.67 -5.11
N ILE A 180 -7.26 -1.26 -5.42
CA ILE A 180 -6.46 -2.04 -4.46
C ILE A 180 -6.02 -1.14 -3.30
N SER A 181 -5.56 0.08 -3.63
CA SER A 181 -5.18 1.06 -2.64
C SER A 181 -6.36 1.44 -1.73
N PHE A 182 -7.55 1.66 -2.30
CA PHE A 182 -8.77 1.95 -1.56
C PHE A 182 -9.19 0.84 -0.60
N ILE A 183 -9.24 -0.43 -1.06
CA ILE A 183 -9.62 -1.55 -0.19
C ILE A 183 -8.51 -1.92 0.81
N THR A 184 -7.30 -1.38 0.65
CA THR A 184 -6.26 -1.45 1.70
C THR A 184 -6.48 -0.37 2.75
N ARG A 185 -6.86 0.84 2.32
CA ARG A 185 -7.13 1.97 3.21
C ARG A 185 -8.18 2.92 2.63
N PHE A 186 -9.34 2.98 3.29
CA PHE A 186 -10.50 3.72 2.77
C PHE A 186 -10.28 5.24 2.67
N GLN A 187 -9.38 5.82 3.45
CA GLN A 187 -9.00 7.24 3.37
C GLN A 187 -8.42 7.62 2.00
N VAL A 188 -7.87 6.65 1.25
CA VAL A 188 -7.40 6.88 -0.11
C VAL A 188 -8.54 7.27 -1.06
N ALA A 189 -9.81 7.07 -0.68
CA ALA A 189 -10.96 7.59 -1.42
C ALA A 189 -10.82 9.09 -1.75
N PHE A 190 -10.33 9.91 -0.81
CA PHE A 190 -10.12 11.34 -1.06
C PHE A 190 -9.08 11.60 -2.15
N MET A 191 -7.99 10.83 -2.16
CA MET A 191 -6.95 10.93 -3.18
C MET A 191 -7.47 10.48 -4.55
N ILE A 192 -8.28 9.42 -4.59
CA ILE A 192 -8.93 8.91 -5.81
C ILE A 192 -9.91 9.94 -6.36
N ILE A 193 -10.72 10.57 -5.51
CA ILE A 193 -11.65 11.63 -5.91
C ILE A 193 -10.87 12.80 -6.53
N GLY A 194 -9.76 13.22 -5.92
CA GLY A 194 -8.89 14.26 -6.48
C GLY A 194 -8.36 13.88 -7.87
N PHE A 195 -7.89 12.63 -8.04
CA PHE A 195 -7.43 12.15 -9.34
C PHE A 195 -8.57 12.03 -10.37
N ALA A 196 -9.75 11.54 -9.97
CA ALA A 196 -10.92 11.46 -10.83
C ALA A 196 -11.39 12.84 -11.29
N ALA A 197 -11.39 13.84 -10.39
CA ALA A 197 -11.68 15.22 -10.74
C ALA A 197 -10.65 15.78 -11.72
N TRP A 198 -9.37 15.51 -11.51
CA TRP A 198 -8.31 15.87 -12.46
C TRP A 198 -8.52 15.22 -13.84
N LEU A 199 -8.94 13.95 -13.89
CA LEU A 199 -9.26 13.25 -15.14
C LEU A 199 -10.40 13.93 -15.92
N VAL A 200 -11.41 14.44 -15.23
CA VAL A 200 -12.57 15.10 -15.86
C VAL A 200 -12.25 16.54 -16.25
N VAL A 201 -11.69 17.34 -15.34
CA VAL A 201 -11.52 18.79 -15.50
C VAL A 201 -10.30 19.14 -16.33
N ILE A 202 -9.14 18.54 -16.03
CA ILE A 202 -7.86 18.91 -16.65
C ILE A 202 -7.53 17.99 -17.82
N ARG A 203 -7.55 16.68 -17.60
CA ARG A 203 -7.26 15.70 -18.67
C ARG A 203 -8.38 15.61 -19.70
N LYS A 204 -9.62 16.03 -19.34
CA LYS A 204 -10.82 15.94 -20.17
C LYS A 204 -11.00 14.54 -20.77
N ALA A 205 -10.83 13.52 -19.93
CA ALA A 205 -10.97 12.14 -20.34
C ALA A 205 -12.38 11.88 -20.89
N GLY A 206 -12.47 11.29 -22.08
CA GLY A 206 -13.77 10.94 -22.67
C GLY A 206 -14.55 9.96 -21.78
N PHE A 207 -15.88 10.00 -21.87
CA PHE A 207 -16.78 9.22 -21.02
C PHE A 207 -16.41 7.72 -20.94
N ARG A 208 -16.08 7.08 -22.07
CA ARG A 208 -15.67 5.67 -22.12
C ARG A 208 -14.42 5.38 -21.26
N ASN A 209 -13.43 6.28 -21.30
CA ASN A 209 -12.20 6.13 -20.52
C ASN A 209 -12.46 6.36 -19.03
N PHE A 210 -13.31 7.33 -18.69
CA PHE A 210 -13.71 7.57 -17.31
C PHE A 210 -14.50 6.39 -16.72
N MET A 211 -15.41 5.79 -17.51
CA MET A 211 -16.12 4.57 -17.13
C MET A 211 -15.18 3.37 -16.98
N ALA A 212 -14.17 3.23 -17.84
CA ALA A 212 -13.16 2.19 -17.69
C ALA A 212 -12.33 2.36 -16.40
N PHE A 213 -11.97 3.60 -16.05
CA PHE A 213 -11.32 3.88 -14.77
C PHE A 213 -12.22 3.49 -13.59
N GLY A 214 -13.48 3.92 -13.59
CA GLY A 214 -14.45 3.58 -12.55
C GLY A 214 -14.70 2.08 -12.42
N SER A 215 -14.81 1.36 -13.55
CA SER A 215 -15.05 -0.09 -13.54
C SER A 215 -13.87 -0.87 -12.95
N GLY A 216 -12.62 -0.40 -13.12
CA GLY A 216 -11.46 -0.98 -12.45
C GLY A 216 -11.58 -0.91 -10.92
N ILE A 217 -12.00 0.24 -10.37
CA ILE A 217 -12.20 0.40 -8.92
C ILE A 217 -13.33 -0.51 -8.43
N ILE A 218 -14.44 -0.59 -9.19
CA ILE A 218 -15.59 -1.42 -8.84
C ILE A 218 -15.21 -2.90 -8.83
N VAL A 219 -14.46 -3.39 -9.82
CA VAL A 219 -13.99 -4.78 -9.89
C VAL A 219 -13.18 -5.13 -8.65
N VAL A 220 -12.22 -4.28 -8.26
CA VAL A 220 -11.41 -4.56 -7.07
C VAL A 220 -12.22 -4.45 -5.79
N SER A 221 -13.16 -3.50 -5.70
CA SER A 221 -14.05 -3.39 -4.54
C SER A 221 -14.91 -4.63 -4.39
N ALA A 222 -15.44 -5.19 -5.48
CA ALA A 222 -16.18 -6.45 -5.48
C ALA A 222 -15.30 -7.63 -5.04
N ILE A 223 -14.06 -7.71 -5.54
CA ILE A 223 -13.08 -8.71 -5.05
C ILE A 223 -12.82 -8.53 -3.55
N GLY A 224 -12.71 -7.29 -3.06
CA GLY A 224 -12.58 -6.97 -1.64
C GLY A 224 -13.72 -7.56 -0.81
N VAL A 225 -14.97 -7.39 -1.23
CA VAL A 225 -16.14 -7.97 -0.56
C VAL A 225 -16.10 -9.50 -0.55
N LEU A 226 -15.61 -10.14 -1.62
CA LEU A 226 -15.43 -11.60 -1.66
C LEU A 226 -14.35 -12.07 -0.67
N ILE A 227 -13.26 -11.32 -0.56
CA ILE A 227 -12.19 -11.60 0.42
C ILE A 227 -12.72 -11.39 1.84
N ASP A 228 -13.48 -10.33 2.07
CA ASP A 228 -14.11 -10.06 3.37
C ASP A 228 -15.10 -11.18 3.72
N ARG A 229 -15.89 -11.68 2.77
CA ARG A 229 -16.77 -12.84 3.00
C ARG A 229 -15.98 -14.08 3.37
N TRP A 230 -14.88 -14.37 2.67
CA TRP A 230 -14.00 -15.49 3.00
C TRP A 230 -13.44 -15.36 4.43
N TYR A 231 -13.08 -14.14 4.83
CA TYR A 231 -12.50 -13.88 6.13
C TYR A 231 -13.54 -13.91 7.27
N TYR A 232 -14.63 -13.15 7.17
CA TYR A 232 -15.62 -13.04 8.24
C TYR A 232 -16.64 -14.18 8.24
N GLY A 233 -16.81 -14.91 7.13
CA GLY A 233 -17.77 -16.00 6.98
C GLY A 233 -19.17 -15.54 6.59
N GLU A 234 -19.42 -14.23 6.58
CA GLU A 234 -20.70 -13.61 6.25
C GLU A 234 -20.51 -12.50 5.20
N TRP A 235 -21.59 -12.11 4.53
CA TRP A 235 -21.54 -10.99 3.59
C TRP A 235 -21.45 -9.67 4.34
N VAL A 236 -20.32 -9.00 4.24
CA VAL A 236 -20.05 -7.74 4.93
C VAL A 236 -19.50 -6.71 3.96
N LEU A 237 -19.98 -5.48 4.09
CA LEU A 237 -19.39 -4.31 3.46
C LEU A 237 -18.52 -3.57 4.48
N THR A 238 -17.26 -3.95 4.57
CA THR A 238 -16.28 -3.36 5.51
C THR A 238 -16.16 -1.85 5.36
N THR A 239 -16.29 -1.34 4.12
CA THR A 239 -16.35 0.10 3.80
C THR A 239 -17.49 0.81 4.52
N TRP A 240 -18.69 0.22 4.52
CA TRP A 240 -19.87 0.79 5.18
C TRP A 240 -19.73 0.74 6.69
N ASN A 241 -19.30 -0.40 7.24
CA ASN A 241 -19.06 -0.54 8.68
C ASN A 241 -18.00 0.44 9.17
N TYR A 242 -16.95 0.65 8.38
CA TYR A 242 -15.94 1.64 8.67
C TYR A 242 -16.50 3.07 8.72
N PHE A 243 -17.31 3.43 7.72
CA PHE A 243 -17.98 4.73 7.67
C PHE A 243 -18.91 4.92 8.88
N LEU A 244 -19.73 3.92 9.19
CA LEU A 244 -20.63 3.92 10.33
C LEU A 244 -19.86 4.13 11.65
N GLN A 245 -18.85 3.31 11.91
CA GLN A 245 -18.12 3.35 13.19
C GLN A 245 -17.32 4.64 13.37
N ASN A 246 -16.61 5.09 12.33
CA ASN A 246 -15.70 6.22 12.46
C ASN A 246 -16.37 7.58 12.24
N ILE A 247 -17.30 7.67 11.29
CA ILE A 247 -17.91 8.96 10.90
C ILE A 247 -19.23 9.18 11.60
N LEU A 248 -20.15 8.19 11.57
CA LEU A 248 -21.48 8.37 12.15
C LEU A 248 -21.49 8.20 13.67
N LEU A 249 -20.78 7.19 14.19
CA LEU A 249 -20.69 6.91 15.62
C LEU A 249 -19.51 7.64 16.30
N GLY A 250 -18.70 8.38 15.54
CA GLY A 250 -17.66 9.24 16.07
C GLY A 250 -16.51 8.53 16.80
N LYS A 251 -16.32 7.21 16.65
CA LYS A 251 -15.21 6.52 17.36
C LYS A 251 -13.84 7.09 16.99
N ALA A 252 -13.67 7.62 15.79
CA ALA A 252 -12.44 8.26 15.36
C ALA A 252 -12.11 9.54 16.15
N SER A 253 -13.11 10.30 16.64
CA SER A 253 -12.86 11.54 17.40
C SER A 253 -12.35 11.29 18.81
N GLY A 254 -12.37 10.05 19.31
CA GLY A 254 -11.75 9.67 20.58
C GLY A 254 -10.23 9.49 20.50
N PHE A 255 -9.68 9.30 19.30
CA PHE A 255 -8.23 9.15 19.07
C PHE A 255 -7.60 10.50 18.70
N GLY A 256 -6.34 10.72 19.10
CA GLY A 256 -5.65 11.98 18.76
C GLY A 256 -6.00 13.18 19.65
N THR A 257 -6.72 12.94 20.76
CA THR A 257 -7.11 13.98 21.73
C THR A 257 -5.99 14.32 22.72
N SER A 258 -4.94 13.49 22.77
CA SER A 258 -3.77 13.78 23.61
C SER A 258 -3.01 15.01 23.07
N PRO A 259 -2.35 15.78 23.95
CA PRO A 259 -1.53 16.91 23.54
C PRO A 259 -0.45 16.52 22.52
N TRP A 260 0.00 17.48 21.71
CA TRP A 260 0.98 17.22 20.64
C TRP A 260 2.29 16.58 21.10
N TRP A 261 2.68 16.77 22.37
CA TRP A 261 3.90 16.19 22.97
C TRP A 261 3.74 14.74 23.43
N TYR A 262 2.54 14.17 23.35
CA TYR A 262 2.26 12.78 23.70
C TYR A 262 2.63 11.79 22.59
N TYR A 263 2.79 12.29 21.35
CA TYR A 263 3.05 11.53 20.13
C TYR A 263 4.47 11.74 19.61
#